data_AF-A0A965DDM3-F1
#
_entry.id   AF-A0A965DDM3-F1
#
_cell.length_a   1.000
_cell.length_b   1.000
_cell.length_c   1.000
_cell.angle_alpha   90.00
_cell.angle_beta   90.00
_cell.angle_gamma   90.00
#
_symmetry.space_group_name_H-M   'P 1'
#
loop_
_entity.id
_entity.type
_entity.pdbx_description
1 polymer ?
#
loop_
_entity_poly.entity_id
_entity_poly.type
_entity_poly.pdbx_seq_one_letter_code
_entity_poly.pdbx_strand_id
1 'polypeptide(L)'
;NQFQSMLELALVIAKGALLRDEFRGSHYKLGFPTRDDDHFLKTTIATYQPESGEPEITYESVDTRHVKPVERKYVKTDLGPPEFMRVPKNIRLPI
;
A
#
# COMPACT_ATOMS: atom_id res chain seq x y z
N ASN A 1 -9.04 -3.55 30.02
CA ASN A 1 -10.08 -3.54 28.96
C ASN A 1 -9.46 -3.13 27.64
N GLN A 2 -9.30 -4.07 26.70
CA GLN A 2 -8.68 -3.88 25.37
C GLN A 2 -9.71 -3.94 24.22
N PHE A 3 -10.93 -4.39 24.53
CA PHE A 3 -11.96 -4.72 23.53
C PHE A 3 -12.34 -3.52 22.64
N GLN A 4 -12.51 -2.34 23.23
CA GLN A 4 -12.85 -1.13 22.47
C GLN A 4 -11.78 -0.80 21.42
N SER A 5 -10.51 -0.83 21.81
CA SER A 5 -9.40 -0.56 20.90
C SER A 5 -9.31 -1.58 19.77
N MET A 6 -9.66 -2.84 20.04
CA MET A 6 -9.75 -3.87 18.99
C MET A 6 -10.85 -3.57 17.98
N LEU A 7 -12.01 -3.05 18.43
CA LEU A 7 -13.09 -2.65 17.52
C LEU A 7 -12.71 -1.43 16.68
N GLU A 8 -12.00 -0.47 17.25
CA GLU A 8 -11.50 0.70 16.52
C GLU A 8 -10.54 0.27 15.40
N LEU A 9 -9.60 -0.64 15.69
CA LEU A 9 -8.70 -1.19 14.68
C LEU A 9 -9.44 -2.02 13.62
N ALA A 10 -10.43 -2.82 14.02
CA ALA A 10 -11.25 -3.58 13.08
C ALA A 10 -11.99 -2.65 12.10
N LEU A 11 -12.49 -1.51 12.58
CA LEU A 11 -13.15 -0.51 11.75
C LEU A 11 -12.16 0.16 10.76
N VAL A 12 -10.94 0.47 11.20
CA VAL A 12 -9.87 0.96 10.31
C VAL A 12 -9.60 -0.02 9.17
N ILE A 13 -9.46 -1.31 9.48
CA ILE A 13 -9.21 -2.36 8.49
C ILE A 13 -10.38 -2.47 7.51
N ALA A 14 -11.61 -2.56 8.02
CA ALA A 14 -12.81 -2.72 7.20
C ALA A 14 -13.07 -1.50 6.30
N LYS A 15 -12.98 -0.28 6.85
CA LYS A 15 -13.19 0.96 6.09
C LYS A 15 -12.08 1.18 5.06
N GLY A 16 -10.82 0.91 5.43
CA GLY A 16 -9.70 0.97 4.50
C GLY A 16 -9.86 -0.02 3.33
N ALA A 17 -10.31 -1.25 3.61
CA ALA A 17 -10.59 -2.26 2.60
C ALA A 17 -11.78 -1.90 1.70
N LEU A 18 -12.81 -1.27 2.27
CA LEU A 18 -13.99 -0.81 1.54
C LEU A 18 -13.62 0.25 0.49
N LEU A 19 -12.83 1.26 0.88
CA LEU A 19 -12.45 2.40 0.04
C LEU A 19 -11.31 2.12 -0.95
N ARG A 20 -10.62 0.97 -0.82
CA ARG A 20 -9.49 0.60 -1.68
C ARG A 20 -9.92 -0.39 -2.76
N ASP A 21 -10.26 0.17 -3.92
CA ASP A 21 -10.77 -0.52 -5.11
C ASP A 21 -9.64 -1.03 -6.03
N GLU A 22 -8.78 -1.92 -5.52
CA GLU A 22 -7.76 -2.61 -6.30
C GLU A 22 -7.41 -3.98 -5.70
N PHE A 23 -6.58 -4.75 -6.41
CA PHE A 23 -5.87 -5.91 -5.88
C PHE A 23 -4.38 -5.60 -5.70
N ARG A 24 -3.87 -5.71 -4.47
CA ARG A 24 -2.45 -5.47 -4.18
C ARG A 24 -1.96 -6.31 -3.00
N GLY A 25 -1.03 -7.23 -3.27
CA GLY A 25 -0.45 -8.09 -2.25
C GLY A 25 -1.50 -9.00 -1.62
N SER A 26 -1.78 -8.80 -0.32
CA SER A 26 -2.77 -9.59 0.43
C SER A 26 -4.19 -9.03 0.35
N HIS A 27 -4.37 -7.80 -0.12
CA HIS A 27 -5.70 -7.19 -0.26
C HIS A 27 -6.31 -7.58 -1.61
N TYR A 28 -7.36 -8.39 -1.60
CA TYR A 28 -8.10 -8.85 -2.77
C TYR A 28 -9.58 -8.50 -2.68
N LYS A 29 -10.09 -7.85 -3.74
CA LYS A 29 -11.49 -7.47 -3.87
C LYS A 29 -12.03 -8.04 -5.18
N LEU A 30 -13.08 -8.86 -5.11
CA LEU A 30 -13.65 -9.58 -6.26
C LEU A 30 -14.01 -8.66 -7.44
N GLY A 31 -14.52 -7.45 -7.16
CA GLY A 31 -14.85 -6.46 -8.20
C GLY A 31 -13.65 -5.75 -8.82
N PHE A 32 -12.45 -5.86 -8.23
CA PHE A 32 -11.24 -5.17 -8.65
C PHE A 32 -10.03 -6.14 -8.59
N PRO A 33 -9.95 -7.11 -9.52
CA PRO A 33 -8.98 -8.20 -9.45
C PRO A 33 -7.56 -7.80 -9.89
N THR A 34 -7.37 -6.59 -10.43
CA THR A 34 -6.10 -6.10 -10.97
C THR A 34 -5.46 -5.05 -10.07
N ARG A 35 -4.13 -4.95 -10.16
CA ARG A 35 -3.39 -3.85 -9.52
C ARG A 35 -3.65 -2.54 -10.27
N ASP A 36 -3.95 -1.47 -9.54
CA ASP A 36 -4.16 -0.13 -10.10
C ASP A 36 -3.09 0.83 -9.55
N ASP A 37 -2.05 1.06 -10.34
CA ASP A 37 -0.97 1.98 -9.97
C ASP A 37 -1.33 3.46 -10.24
N ASP A 38 -2.32 3.74 -11.08
CA ASP A 38 -2.70 5.12 -11.41
C ASP A 38 -3.49 5.75 -10.27
N HIS A 39 -4.42 5.00 -9.67
CA HIS A 39 -5.26 5.51 -8.58
C HIS A 39 -4.78 5.10 -7.19
N PHE A 40 -4.10 3.96 -7.05
CA PHE A 40 -3.81 3.36 -5.74
C PHE A 40 -2.32 3.09 -5.45
N LEU A 41 -1.39 3.70 -6.18
CA LEU A 41 0.02 3.80 -5.79
C LEU A 41 0.24 4.80 -4.64
N LYS A 42 -0.47 4.55 -3.54
CA LYS A 42 -0.55 5.36 -2.34
C LYS A 42 -0.79 4.50 -1.11
N THR A 43 -0.31 4.94 0.03
CA THR A 43 -0.49 4.32 1.34
C THR A 43 -1.79 4.85 1.95
N THR A 44 -2.64 3.96 2.46
CA THR A 44 -3.83 4.34 3.22
C THR A 44 -3.40 4.76 4.63
N ILE A 45 -3.74 5.98 5.02
CA ILE A 45 -3.48 6.53 6.36
C ILE A 45 -4.82 6.68 7.07
N ALA A 46 -4.92 6.11 8.27
CA ALA A 46 -6.11 6.20 9.10
C ALA A 46 -5.81 7.05 10.33
N THR A 47 -6.56 8.14 10.50
CA THR A 47 -6.48 9.02 11.68
C THR A 47 -7.68 8.77 12.57
N TYR A 48 -7.43 8.60 13.87
CA TYR A 48 -8.49 8.41 14.86
C TYR A 48 -9.22 9.73 15.12
N GLN A 49 -10.55 9.74 14.93
CA GLN A 49 -11.39 10.92 15.18
C GLN A 49 -12.43 10.62 16.29
N PRO A 50 -12.20 11.10 17.53
CA PRO A 50 -13.05 10.79 18.68
C PRO A 50 -14.51 11.24 18.52
N GLU A 51 -14.74 12.35 17.82
CA GLU A 51 -16.07 12.96 17.70
C GLU A 51 -17.00 12.21 16.74
N SER A 52 -16.44 11.64 15.67
CA SER A 52 -17.23 10.93 14.65
C SER A 52 -17.43 9.45 14.99
N GLY A 53 -16.59 8.89 15.86
CA GLY A 53 -16.53 7.45 16.12
C GLY A 53 -16.03 6.63 14.93
N GLU A 54 -15.62 7.27 13.83
CA GLU A 54 -15.07 6.62 12.65
C GLU A 54 -13.64 7.10 12.35
N PRO A 55 -12.78 6.24 11.77
CA PRO A 55 -11.48 6.68 11.31
C PRO A 55 -11.61 7.55 10.05
N GLU A 56 -10.88 8.65 10.02
CA GLU A 56 -10.69 9.45 8.82
C GLU A 56 -9.62 8.77 7.96
N ILE A 57 -9.96 8.49 6.70
CA ILE A 57 -9.07 7.82 5.76
C ILE A 57 -8.52 8.84 4.78
N THR A 58 -7.21 8.99 4.77
CA THR A 58 -6.46 9.79 3.81
C THR A 58 -5.45 8.91 3.07
N TYR A 59 -4.79 9.47 2.06
CA TYR A 59 -3.82 8.74 1.27
C TYR A 59 -2.55 9.56 1.06
N GLU A 60 -1.41 8.87 1.11
CA GLU A 60 -0.10 9.44 0.84
C GLU A 60 0.55 8.73 -0.35
N SER A 61 1.00 9.48 -1.36
CA SER A 61 1.63 8.91 -2.55
C SER A 61 2.93 8.17 -2.23
N VAL A 62 3.15 7.01 -2.86
CA VAL A 62 4.41 6.28 -2.70
C VAL A 62 5.51 6.94 -3.53
N ASP A 63 6.64 7.20 -2.90
CA ASP A 63 7.82 7.70 -3.60
C ASP A 63 8.46 6.62 -4.48
N THR A 64 8.50 6.87 -5.78
CA THR A 64 9.05 5.97 -6.81
C THR A 64 10.28 6.54 -7.52
N ARG A 65 10.90 7.59 -6.97
CA ARG A 65 12.02 8.31 -7.61
C ARG A 65 13.22 7.41 -7.94
N HIS A 66 13.42 6.32 -7.19
CA HIS A 66 14.60 5.48 -7.32
C HIS A 66 14.38 4.19 -8.10
N VAL A 67 13.16 3.64 -8.09
CA VAL A 67 12.82 2.37 -8.74
C VAL A 67 11.39 2.48 -9.25
N LYS A 68 11.17 2.14 -10.53
CA LYS A 68 9.82 2.10 -11.08
C LYS A 68 9.05 0.89 -10.52
N PRO A 69 7.76 1.04 -10.20
CA PRO A 69 6.92 -0.11 -9.88
C PRO A 69 6.89 -1.11 -11.04
N VAL A 70 7.13 -2.37 -10.72
CA VAL A 70 7.02 -3.49 -11.66
C VAL A 70 6.01 -4.48 -11.12
N GLU A 71 5.33 -5.20 -12.01
CA GLU A 71 4.41 -6.25 -11.60
C GLU A 71 5.15 -7.37 -10.86
N ARG A 72 4.59 -7.82 -9.73
CA ARG A 72 5.17 -8.91 -8.94
C ARG A 72 4.81 -10.25 -9.57
N LYS A 73 5.81 -11.09 -9.83
CA LYS A 73 5.64 -12.47 -10.24
C LYS A 73 6.00 -13.39 -9.06
N TYR A 74 5.08 -14.25 -8.65
CA TYR A 74 5.26 -15.13 -7.48
C TYR A 74 5.76 -16.54 -7.81
N VAL A 75 5.75 -16.95 -9.09
CA VAL A 75 6.04 -18.33 -9.51
C VAL A 75 7.43 -18.48 -10.13
N LYS A 76 7.87 -17.51 -10.93
CA LYS A 76 9.19 -17.52 -11.58
C LYS A 76 9.82 -16.13 -11.52
N THR A 77 11.10 -16.10 -11.20
CA THR A 77 11.92 -14.88 -11.16
C THR A 77 12.70 -14.78 -12.47
N ASP A 78 12.08 -14.18 -13.49
CA ASP A 78 12.77 -13.86 -14.75
C ASP A 78 13.26 -12.39 -14.78
N LEU A 79 13.12 -11.69 -13.65
CA LEU A 79 13.52 -10.29 -13.52
C LEU A 79 15.02 -10.22 -13.22
N GLY A 80 15.79 -9.61 -14.12
CA GLY A 80 17.16 -9.20 -13.86
C GLY A 80 17.25 -8.17 -12.73
N PRO A 81 18.46 -7.73 -12.35
CA PRO A 81 18.63 -6.71 -11.32
C PRO A 81 17.81 -5.45 -11.68
N PRO A 82 17.13 -4.82 -10.70
CA PRO A 82 16.32 -3.64 -10.96
C PRO A 82 17.20 -2.49 -11.46
N GLU A 83 16.71 -1.76 -12.46
CA GLU A 83 17.35 -0.51 -12.90
C GLU A 83 17.08 0.60 -11.89
N PHE A 84 18.14 1.04 -11.19
CA PHE A 84 18.07 2.15 -10.25
C PHE A 84 18.18 3.48 -10.99
N MET A 85 17.28 4.41 -10.66
CA MET A 85 17.30 5.77 -11.17
C MET A 85 17.67 6.75 -10.05
N ARG A 86 18.36 7.84 -10.40
CA ARG A 86 18.66 8.94 -9.46
C ARG A 86 19.40 8.50 -8.18
N VAL A 87 20.14 7.40 -8.23
CA VAL A 87 21.01 6.94 -7.14
C VAL A 87 22.41 7.54 -7.33
N PRO A 88 22.97 8.23 -6.32
CA PRO A 88 24.34 8.74 -6.37
C PRO A 88 25.38 7.62 -6.59
N LYS A 89 26.33 7.85 -7.50
CA LYS A 89 27.36 6.85 -7.88
C LYS A 89 28.32 6.49 -6.74
N ASN A 90 28.37 7.29 -5.67
CA ASN A 90 29.22 7.09 -4.50
C ASN A 90 28.58 6.15 -3.44
N ILE A 91 27.34 5.71 -3.64
CA ILE A 91 26.68 4.76 -2.74
C ILE A 91 26.87 3.35 -3.30
N ARG A 92 27.57 2.50 -2.55
CA ARG A 92 27.68 1.07 -2.84
C ARG A 92 26.54 0.35 -2.12
N LEU A 93 25.51 -0.06 -2.87
CA LEU A 93 24.42 -0.85 -2.33
C LEU A 93 24.94 -2.27 -1.99
N PRO A 94 24.42 -2.90 -0.91
CA PRO A 94 24.63 -4.32 -0.68
C PRO A 94 23.75 -5.09 -1.68
N ILE A 95 24.23 -5.21 -2.92
CA ILE A 95 23.66 -6.09 -3.93
C ILE A 95 24.34 -7.45 -3.82
#